data_AF-A0A3M2AIM1-F1
#
_entry.id   AF-A0A3M2AIM1-F1
#
_cell.length_a   1.000
_cell.length_b   1.000
_cell.length_c   1.000
_cell.angle_alpha   90.00
_cell.angle_beta   90.00
_cell.angle_gamma   90.00
#
_symmetry.space_group_name_H-M   'P 1'
#
loop_
_entity.id
_entity.type
_entity.pdbx_description
1 polymer ?
#
loop_
_entity_poly.entity_id
_entity_poly.type
_entity_poly.pdbx_seq_one_letter_code
_entity_poly.pdbx_strand_id
1 'polypeptide(L)'
;GEFPAASLLRVVERKPVSEIDDRTLILADIGKKAIQQVREAAIELLTDPLPRDQAEVIADKLSTGMWTHDYPLTAEAAKALGLHVSTAMPSEILELLSLYPQPVRSQPSVEYLPVPKGRNVRHGLEP
;
A
#
# COMPACT_ATOMS: atom_id res chain seq x y z
N GLY A 1 2.72 4.09 5.92
CA GLY A 1 4.17 4.32 6.07
C GLY A 1 4.48 5.73 5.62
N GLU A 2 5.54 6.34 6.14
CA GLU A 2 5.90 7.73 5.80
C GLU A 2 6.42 7.85 4.35
N PHE A 3 7.16 6.85 3.87
CA PHE A 3 7.73 6.84 2.52
C PHE A 3 7.45 5.51 1.79
N PRO A 4 7.28 5.51 0.46
CA PRO A 4 7.18 4.28 -0.33
C PRO A 4 8.47 3.45 -0.30
N ALA A 5 8.34 2.13 -0.17
CA ALA A 5 9.48 1.20 -0.17
C ALA A 5 10.34 1.34 -1.45
N ALA A 6 9.70 1.46 -2.62
CA ALA A 6 10.40 1.65 -3.89
C ALA A 6 11.23 2.95 -3.95
N SER A 7 10.77 4.01 -3.27
CA SER A 7 11.51 5.27 -3.19
C SER A 7 12.75 5.14 -2.31
N LEU A 8 12.67 4.42 -1.19
CA LEU A 8 13.81 4.15 -0.31
C LEU A 8 14.89 3.34 -1.05
N LEU A 9 14.48 2.33 -1.82
CA LEU A 9 15.42 1.56 -2.66
C LEU A 9 16.12 2.45 -3.69
N ARG A 10 15.38 3.34 -4.37
CA ARG A 10 15.97 4.30 -5.32
C ARG A 10 16.99 5.24 -4.68
N VAL A 11 16.81 5.62 -3.41
CA VAL A 11 17.81 6.46 -2.70
C VAL A 11 19.11 5.69 -2.54
N VAL A 12 19.03 4.43 -2.11
CA VAL A 12 20.21 3.56 -1.92
C VAL A 12 20.91 3.24 -3.25
N GLU A 13 20.16 3.11 -4.34
CA GLU A 13 20.74 2.88 -5.68
C GLU A 13 21.48 4.10 -6.25
N ARG A 14 21.04 5.32 -5.92
CA ARG A 14 21.49 6.55 -6.60
C ARG A 14 22.55 7.33 -5.85
N LYS A 15 22.60 7.20 -4.53
CA LYS A 15 23.56 7.93 -3.70
C LYS A 15 24.70 7.01 -3.25
N PRO A 16 25.93 7.51 -3.13
CA PRO A 16 26.98 6.75 -2.47
C PRO A 16 26.56 6.47 -1.01
N VAL A 17 26.79 5.24 -0.53
CA VAL A 17 26.40 4.79 0.82
C VAL A 17 26.90 5.73 1.91
N SER A 18 28.08 6.34 1.76
CA SER A 18 28.64 7.30 2.70
C SER A 18 27.83 8.58 2.91
N GLU A 19 26.88 8.88 2.00
CA GLU A 19 26.00 10.05 2.08
C GLU A 19 24.56 9.69 2.48
N ILE A 20 24.32 8.45 2.89
CA ILE A 20 23.01 7.94 3.31
C ILE A 20 23.06 7.68 4.81
N ASP A 21 22.07 8.19 5.54
CA ASP A 21 21.97 7.92 6.97
C ASP A 21 21.54 6.46 7.24
N ASP A 22 21.97 5.93 8.37
CA ASP A 22 21.69 4.53 8.77
C ASP A 22 20.19 4.21 8.81
N ARG A 23 19.34 5.17 9.20
CA ARG A 23 17.90 4.96 9.25
C ARG A 23 17.33 4.74 7.85
N THR A 24 17.76 5.51 6.85
CA THR A 24 17.37 5.29 5.45
C THR A 24 17.82 3.91 4.95
N LEU A 25 19.03 3.45 5.31
CA LEU A 25 19.51 2.12 4.94
C LEU A 25 18.66 1.00 5.55
N ILE A 26 18.33 1.11 6.84
CA ILE A 26 17.45 0.16 7.54
C ILE A 26 16.06 0.13 6.90
N LEU A 27 15.49 1.31 6.62
CA LEU A 27 14.18 1.41 5.98
C LEU A 27 14.19 0.83 4.56
N ALA A 28 15.27 1.00 3.80
CA ALA A 28 15.43 0.40 2.48
C ALA A 28 15.52 -1.13 2.54
N ASP A 29 16.23 -1.69 3.51
CA ASP A 29 16.29 -3.15 3.73
C ASP A 29 14.90 -3.72 4.08
N ILE A 30 14.18 -3.08 5.00
CA ILE A 30 12.79 -3.44 5.33
C ILE A 30 11.90 -3.33 4.09
N GLY A 31 12.04 -2.23 3.32
CA GLY A 31 11.29 -1.99 2.10
C GLY A 31 11.53 -3.07 1.04
N LYS A 32 12.77 -3.53 0.87
CA LYS A 32 13.12 -4.63 -0.03
C LYS A 32 12.38 -5.91 0.33
N LYS A 33 12.40 -6.28 1.61
CA LYS A 33 11.71 -7.47 2.13
C LYS A 33 10.20 -7.35 1.96
N ALA A 34 9.64 -6.18 2.25
CA ALA A 34 8.21 -5.93 2.08
C ALA A 34 7.77 -6.06 0.61
N ILE A 35 8.52 -5.51 -0.34
CA ILE A 35 8.23 -5.67 -1.78
C ILE A 35 8.27 -7.13 -2.18
N GLN A 36 9.28 -7.88 -1.72
CA GLN A 36 9.39 -9.31 -2.01
C GLN A 36 8.20 -10.11 -1.45
N GLN A 37 7.82 -9.85 -0.20
CA GLN A 37 6.67 -10.51 0.43
C GLN A 37 5.35 -10.22 -0.30
N VAL A 38 5.11 -8.97 -0.70
CA VAL A 38 3.93 -8.58 -1.48
C VAL A 38 3.93 -9.27 -2.85
N ARG A 39 5.09 -9.32 -3.52
CA ARG A 39 5.26 -10.01 -4.79
C ARG A 39 4.93 -11.50 -4.68
N GLU A 40 5.47 -12.18 -3.67
CA GLU A 40 5.24 -13.60 -3.43
C GLU A 40 3.75 -13.89 -3.17
N ALA A 41 3.11 -13.09 -2.30
CA ALA A 41 1.67 -13.19 -2.05
C ALA A 41 0.83 -12.94 -3.32
N ALA A 42 1.21 -11.95 -4.13
CA ALA A 42 0.52 -11.67 -5.40
C ALA A 42 0.67 -12.83 -6.40
N ILE A 43 1.84 -13.46 -6.50
CA ILE A 43 2.03 -14.64 -7.35
C ILE A 43 1.11 -15.77 -6.90
N GLU A 44 1.06 -16.05 -5.60
CA GLU A 44 0.20 -17.10 -5.05
C GLU A 44 -1.28 -16.89 -5.42
N LEU A 45 -1.79 -15.67 -5.22
CA LEU A 45 -3.18 -15.32 -5.55
C LEU A 45 -3.47 -15.35 -7.06
N LEU A 46 -2.49 -15.01 -7.89
CA LEU A 46 -2.67 -14.91 -9.34
C LEU A 46 -2.46 -16.24 -10.07
N THR A 47 -1.77 -17.22 -9.47
CA THR A 47 -1.46 -18.50 -10.13
C THR A 47 -2.67 -19.45 -10.21
N ASP A 48 -3.71 -19.23 -9.42
CA ASP A 48 -4.96 -20.01 -9.53
C ASP A 48 -5.71 -19.70 -10.85
N PRO A 49 -6.00 -18.43 -11.20
CA PRO A 49 -6.65 -18.09 -12.46
C PRO A 49 -5.71 -17.92 -13.67
N LEU A 50 -4.38 -17.81 -13.49
CA LEU A 50 -3.44 -17.49 -14.56
C LEU A 50 -2.23 -18.43 -14.61
N PRO A 51 -1.65 -18.65 -15.81
CA PRO A 51 -0.33 -19.26 -15.93
C PRO A 51 0.71 -18.54 -15.08
N ARG A 52 1.60 -19.31 -14.45
CA ARG A 52 2.58 -18.78 -13.48
C ARG A 52 3.48 -17.67 -14.05
N ASP A 53 3.91 -17.80 -15.29
CA ASP A 53 4.73 -16.81 -15.99
C ASP A 53 4.00 -15.45 -16.11
N GLN A 54 2.70 -15.47 -16.43
CA GLN A 54 1.87 -14.27 -16.46
C GLN A 54 1.65 -13.71 -15.04
N ALA A 55 1.39 -14.58 -14.06
CA ALA A 55 1.22 -14.20 -12.66
C ALA A 55 2.47 -13.47 -12.12
N GLU A 56 3.68 -13.97 -12.41
CA GLU A 56 4.94 -13.34 -12.01
C GLU A 56 5.11 -11.93 -12.61
N VAL A 57 4.83 -11.76 -13.91
CA VAL A 57 4.90 -10.46 -14.59
C VAL A 57 3.92 -9.45 -13.99
N ILE A 58 2.70 -9.88 -13.66
CA ILE A 58 1.68 -9.00 -13.07
C ILE A 58 2.06 -8.65 -11.63
N ALA A 59 2.47 -9.64 -10.84
CA ALA A 59 2.91 -9.44 -9.46
C ALA A 59 4.09 -8.47 -9.35
N ASP A 60 5.02 -8.51 -10.30
CA ASP A 60 6.12 -7.54 -10.38
C ASP A 60 5.60 -6.11 -10.56
N LYS A 61 4.65 -5.90 -11.47
CA LYS A 61 4.06 -4.57 -11.71
C LYS A 61 3.30 -4.05 -10.48
N LEU A 62 2.59 -4.92 -9.78
CA LEU A 62 1.80 -4.55 -8.61
C LEU A 62 2.65 -4.27 -7.35
N SER A 63 3.87 -4.82 -7.26
CA SER A 63 4.70 -4.75 -6.05
C SER A 63 5.88 -3.76 -6.12
N THR A 64 6.39 -3.44 -7.31
CA THR A 64 7.67 -2.71 -7.48
C THR A 64 7.55 -1.17 -7.53
N GLY A 65 6.37 -0.62 -7.23
CA GLY A 65 6.15 0.83 -7.18
C GLY A 65 5.91 1.48 -8.54
N MET A 66 5.36 0.73 -9.51
CA MET A 66 4.75 1.29 -10.73
C MET A 66 3.66 2.31 -10.40
N TRP A 67 2.93 2.05 -9.31
CA TRP A 67 1.91 2.92 -8.74
C TRP A 67 2.17 3.15 -7.26
N THR A 68 1.67 4.28 -6.75
CA THR A 68 1.55 4.49 -5.30
C THR A 68 0.39 3.63 -4.77
N HIS A 69 0.47 3.25 -3.49
CA HIS A 69 -0.52 2.37 -2.87
C HIS A 69 -1.97 2.90 -2.87
N ASP A 70 -2.16 4.20 -3.08
CA ASP A 70 -3.42 4.91 -3.13
C ASP A 70 -3.91 5.19 -4.56
N TYR A 71 -3.13 4.83 -5.58
CA TYR A 71 -3.54 5.02 -6.97
C TYR A 71 -4.61 3.97 -7.34
N PRO A 72 -5.81 4.41 -7.75
CA PRO A 72 -6.89 3.48 -8.09
C PRO A 72 -6.61 2.79 -9.43
N LEU A 73 -6.72 1.46 -9.44
CA LEU A 73 -6.65 0.67 -10.66
C LEU A 73 -8.06 0.52 -11.25
N THR A 74 -8.31 1.13 -12.41
CA THR A 74 -9.62 1.04 -13.07
C THR A 74 -9.85 -0.36 -13.65
N ALA A 75 -11.12 -0.70 -13.94
CA ALA A 75 -11.46 -1.98 -14.56
C ALA A 75 -10.79 -2.15 -15.92
N GLU A 76 -10.67 -1.09 -16.72
CA GLU A 76 -9.99 -1.07 -18.00
C GLU A 76 -8.49 -1.33 -17.83
N ALA A 77 -7.85 -0.65 -16.88
CA ALA A 77 -6.43 -0.83 -16.60
C ALA A 77 -6.13 -2.25 -16.11
N ALA A 78 -6.96 -2.80 -15.22
CA ALA A 78 -6.83 -4.17 -14.72
C ALA A 78 -7.00 -5.21 -15.84
N LYS A 79 -7.98 -5.03 -16.74
CA LYS A 79 -8.12 -5.88 -17.94
C LYS A 79 -6.90 -5.80 -18.85
N ALA A 80 -6.37 -4.59 -19.07
CA ALA A 80 -5.16 -4.39 -19.88
C ALA A 80 -3.91 -5.03 -19.25
N LEU A 81 -3.89 -5.24 -17.93
CA LEU A 81 -2.85 -5.99 -17.24
C LEU A 81 -2.99 -7.51 -17.40
N GLY A 82 -4.11 -8.02 -17.94
CA GLY A 82 -4.39 -9.45 -18.06
C GLY A 82 -5.14 -10.03 -16.86
N LEU A 83 -5.68 -9.20 -15.96
CA LEU A 83 -6.50 -9.68 -14.87
C LEU A 83 -7.91 -10.04 -15.35
N HIS A 84 -8.47 -11.13 -14.82
CA HIS A 84 -9.85 -11.54 -15.04
C HIS A 84 -10.83 -10.61 -14.30
N VAL A 85 -11.20 -9.50 -14.92
CA VAL A 85 -12.10 -8.50 -14.33
C VAL A 85 -13.43 -8.44 -15.08
N SER A 86 -14.54 -8.52 -14.34
CA SER A 86 -15.90 -8.30 -14.83
C SER A 86 -16.53 -7.12 -14.11
N THR A 87 -17.23 -6.28 -14.86
CA THR A 87 -18.09 -5.19 -14.33
C THR A 87 -19.57 -5.54 -14.41
N ALA A 88 -19.91 -6.77 -14.81
CA ALA A 88 -21.29 -7.25 -14.81
C ALA A 88 -21.69 -7.57 -13.37
N MET A 89 -22.47 -6.69 -12.76
CA MET A 89 -23.03 -6.88 -11.41
C MET A 89 -24.48 -7.36 -11.52
N PRO A 90 -24.85 -8.52 -10.95
CA PRO A 90 -26.24 -8.97 -10.91
C PRO A 90 -27.13 -7.99 -10.14
N SER A 91 -28.39 -7.83 -10.57
CA SER A 91 -29.36 -6.95 -9.94
C SER A 91 -29.62 -7.30 -8.47
N GLU A 92 -29.60 -8.58 -8.14
CA GLU A 92 -29.83 -9.10 -6.78
C GLU A 92 -28.77 -8.60 -5.80
N ILE A 93 -27.52 -8.40 -6.26
CA ILE A 93 -26.44 -7.84 -5.45
C ILE A 93 -26.67 -6.34 -5.20
N LEU A 94 -27.13 -5.59 -6.21
CA LEU A 94 -27.50 -4.18 -6.06
C LEU A 94 -28.67 -4.00 -5.09
N GLU A 95 -29.67 -4.88 -5.19
CA GLU A 95 -30.81 -4.92 -4.26
C GLU A 95 -30.33 -5.19 -2.84
N LEU A 96 -29.45 -6.17 -2.63
CA LEU A 96 -28.85 -6.44 -1.31
C LEU A 96 -28.11 -5.22 -0.75
N LEU A 97 -27.27 -4.56 -1.57
CA LEU A 97 -26.53 -3.37 -1.14
C LEU A 97 -27.47 -2.20 -0.78
N SER A 98 -28.64 -2.11 -1.42
CA SER A 98 -29.64 -1.09 -1.10
C SER A 98 -30.21 -1.23 0.33
N LEU A 99 -30.14 -2.43 0.91
CA LEU A 99 -30.58 -2.69 2.29
C LEU A 99 -29.57 -2.21 3.34
N TYR A 100 -28.32 -1.94 2.94
CA TYR A 100 -27.23 -1.51 3.82
C TYR A 100 -26.65 -0.17 3.35
N PRO A 101 -27.40 0.94 3.45
CA PRO A 101 -26.92 2.25 3.05
C PRO A 101 -25.67 2.62 3.86
N GLN A 102 -24.59 2.99 3.16
CA GLN A 102 -23.37 3.44 3.81
C GLN A 102 -23.67 4.70 4.65
N PRO A 103 -23.26 4.74 5.93
CA PRO A 103 -23.47 5.92 6.76
C PRO A 103 -22.75 7.11 6.11
N VAL A 104 -23.50 8.16 5.77
CA VAL A 104 -23.02 9.39 5.11
C VAL A 104 -22.09 10.23 6.03
N ARG A 105 -21.74 9.73 7.22
CA ARG A 105 -20.82 10.41 8.11
C ARG A 105 -19.39 10.25 7.59
N SER A 106 -18.91 11.32 6.98
CA SER A 106 -17.50 11.65 6.72
C SER A 106 -16.71 11.80 8.04
N GLN A 107 -16.68 10.76 8.88
CA GLN A 107 -15.62 10.67 9.88
C GLN A 107 -14.33 10.28 9.14
N PRO A 108 -13.23 11.01 9.32
CA PRO A 108 -11.94 10.59 8.79
C PRO A 108 -11.66 9.15 9.25
N SER A 109 -11.33 8.24 8.33
CA SER A 109 -10.99 6.85 8.67
C SER A 109 -9.75 6.76 9.57
N VAL A 110 -8.96 7.83 9.62
CA VAL A 110 -7.80 8.01 10.50
C VAL A 110 -7.80 9.46 10.98
N GLU A 111 -7.95 9.67 12.29
CA GLU A 111 -7.69 10.96 12.93
C GLU A 111 -6.21 11.06 13.26
N TYR A 112 -5.45 11.81 12.46
CA TYR A 112 -4.04 12.08 12.76
C TYR A 112 -3.99 13.19 13.82
N LEU A 113 -3.68 12.84 15.07
CA LEU A 113 -3.36 13.83 16.09
C LEU A 113 -1.94 14.36 15.80
N PRO A 114 -1.76 15.65 15.46
CA PRO A 114 -0.46 16.19 15.02
C PRO A 114 0.58 16.33 16.14
N VAL A 115 0.24 15.97 17.39
CA VAL A 115 1.16 16.10 18.52
C VAL A 115 0.93 14.98 19.54
N PRO A 116 1.98 14.26 19.96
CA PRO A 116 1.92 13.46 21.18
C PRO A 116 1.54 14.39 22.34
N LYS A 117 0.51 14.05 23.13
CA LYS A 117 0.24 14.75 24.38
C LYS A 117 1.45 14.56 25.29
N GLY A 118 2.32 15.56 25.33
CA GLY A 118 3.38 15.67 26.30
C GLY A 118 2.77 15.49 27.69
N ARG A 119 3.21 14.44 28.38
CA ARG A 119 2.88 14.21 29.78
C ARG A 119 3.32 15.46 30.53
N ASN A 120 2.36 16.28 30.98
CA ASN A 120 2.63 17.42 31.87
C ASN A 120 3.27 16.87 33.15
N VAL A 121 4.59 16.78 33.16
CA VAL A 121 5.37 16.68 34.38
C VAL A 121 5.25 18.06 35.01
N ARG A 122 4.36 18.16 36.01
CA ARG A 122 4.33 19.31 36.91
C ARG A 122 5.68 19.33 37.65
N HIS A 123 6.62 20.09 37.10
CA HIS A 123 7.81 20.52 37.81
C HIS A 123 7.43 21.64 38.77
N GLY A 124 8.14 21.71 39.90
CA GLY A 124 7.71 22.37 41.12
C GLY A 124 7.46 23.87 41.02
N LEU A 125 6.66 24.34 41.97
CA LEU A 125 6.75 25.71 42.47
C LEU A 125 7.32 25.60 43.89
N GLU A 126 8.60 25.95 44.00
CA GLU A 126 9.24 26.54 45.18
C GLU A 126 8.77 28.00 45.30
N PRO A 127 8.77 28.63 46.49
CA PRO A 127 9.92 28.77 47.39
C PRO A 127 9.78 28.16 48.79
#